data_AF-A0A972KN71-F1
#
_entry.id   AF-A0A972KN71-F1
#
_cell.length_a   1.000
_cell.length_b   1.000
_cell.length_c   1.000
_cell.angle_alpha   90.00
_cell.angle_beta   90.00
_cell.angle_gamma   90.00
#
_symmetry.space_group_name_H-M   'P 1'
#
loop_
_entity.id
_entity.type
_entity.pdbx_description
1 polymer ?
#
loop_
_entity_poly.entity_id
_entity_poly.type
_entity_poly.pdbx_seq_one_letter_code
_entity_poly.pdbx_strand_id
1 'polypeptide(L)' 'MPKIAKSINKYDIASHAFFPPSPEKTIKYDMPNACTQCHQDKDAKWAQEAMSKW' A
#
# COMPACT_ATOMS: atom_id res chain seq x y z
N MET A 1 2.28 -0.49 12.29
CA MET A 1 2.34 0.27 11.03
C MET A 1 2.41 -0.71 9.86
N PRO A 2 1.89 -0.37 8.66
CA PRO A 2 1.78 -1.30 7.55
C PRO A 2 3.14 -1.62 6.91
N LYS A 3 3.28 -2.81 6.32
CA LYS A 3 4.50 -3.27 5.65
C LYS A 3 4.60 -2.69 4.24
N ILE A 4 4.78 -1.37 4.14
CA ILE A 4 4.85 -0.66 2.84
C ILE A 4 6.28 -0.30 2.42
N ALA A 5 7.29 -0.73 3.20
CA ALA A 5 8.71 -0.54 2.90
C ALA A 5 9.35 -1.88 2.53
N LYS A 6 9.94 -1.95 1.33
CA LYS A 6 10.69 -3.12 0.87
C LYS A 6 12.09 -3.16 1.49
N SER A 7 12.52 -4.35 1.91
CA SER A 7 13.89 -4.61 2.34
C SER A 7 14.64 -5.40 1.26
N ILE A 8 15.97 -5.33 1.28
CA ILE A 8 16.82 -6.25 0.51
C ILE A 8 16.77 -7.69 1.08
N ASN A 9 16.42 -7.81 2.36
CA ASN A 9 16.25 -9.10 3.02
C ASN A 9 14.91 -9.74 2.63
N LYS A 10 14.74 -11.04 2.92
CA LYS A 10 13.52 -11.82 2.65
C LYS A 10 12.22 -11.20 3.22
N TYR A 11 12.33 -10.32 4.22
CA TYR A 11 11.19 -9.80 4.96
C TYR A 11 11.01 -8.30 4.73
N ASP A 12 9.78 -7.91 4.42
CA ASP A 12 9.39 -6.49 4.36
C ASP A 12 9.32 -5.87 5.75
N ILE A 13 9.62 -4.57 5.81
CA ILE A 13 9.71 -3.81 7.07
C ILE A 13 8.43 -3.00 7.26
N ALA A 14 7.96 -2.91 8.51
CA ALA A 14 6.88 -1.99 8.85
C ALA A 14 7.35 -0.55 8.63
N SER A 15 6.64 0.20 7.79
CA SER A 15 6.97 1.60 7.53
C SER A 15 6.82 2.43 8.79
N HIS A 16 7.83 3.23 9.11
CA HIS A 16 7.79 4.22 10.20
C HIS A 16 7.51 5.63 9.69
N ALA A 17 7.24 5.79 8.40
CA ALA A 17 6.88 7.07 7.84
C ALA A 17 5.38 7.35 8.08
N PHE A 18 5.09 8.53 8.60
CA PHE A 18 3.73 8.98 8.94
C PHE A 18 3.17 9.84 7.82
N PHE A 19 2.77 9.19 6.72
CA PHE A 19 2.03 9.83 5.63
C PHE A 19 0.79 9.00 5.30
N PRO A 20 -0.26 9.60 4.71
CA PRO A 20 -1.43 8.85 4.27
C PRO A 20 -1.03 7.74 3.29
N PRO A 21 -1.45 6.48 3.51
CA PRO A 21 -1.17 5.42 2.55
C PRO A 21 -1.83 5.78 1.20
N SER A 22 -1.03 5.82 0.14
CA SER A 22 -1.47 6.22 -1.20
C SER A 22 -1.47 5.01 -2.12
N PRO A 23 -2.65 4.46 -2.47
CA PRO A 23 -2.76 3.36 -3.43
C PRO A 23 -2.26 3.75 -4.83
N GLU A 24 -2.36 5.03 -5.21
CA GLU A 24 -1.78 5.57 -6.45
C GLU A 24 -0.31 5.22 -6.63
N LYS A 25 0.49 5.24 -5.56
CA LYS A 25 1.92 4.88 -5.65
C LYS A 25 2.13 3.42 -6.03
N THR A 26 1.22 2.52 -5.67
CA THR A 26 1.25 1.14 -6.18
C THR A 26 0.96 1.13 -7.67
N ILE A 27 -0.04 1.86 -8.14
CA ILE A 27 -0.41 1.89 -9.55
C ILE A 27 0.74 2.43 -10.42
N LYS A 28 1.41 3.49 -9.96
CA LYS A 28 2.43 4.20 -10.74
C LYS A 28 3.82 3.57 -10.64
N TYR A 29 4.17 3.01 -9.49
CA TYR A 29 5.54 2.62 -9.18
C TYR A 29 5.66 1.18 -8.65
N ASP A 30 4.57 0.41 -8.64
CA ASP A 30 4.50 -0.95 -8.07
C ASP A 30 4.98 -1.01 -6.61
N MET A 31 4.86 0.11 -5.89
CA MET A 31 5.17 0.15 -4.46
C MET A 31 4.12 -0.64 -3.68
N PRO A 32 4.49 -1.33 -2.60
CA PRO A 32 3.52 -1.93 -1.69
C PRO A 32 2.55 -0.89 -1.12
N ASN A 33 1.26 -1.21 -1.04
CA ASN A 33 0.28 -0.41 -0.32
C ASN A 33 -0.21 -1.13 0.95
N ALA A 34 -0.88 -0.37 1.81
CA ALA A 34 -1.42 -0.86 3.07
C ALA A 34 -2.80 -1.52 2.92
N CYS A 35 -3.57 -1.13 1.90
CA CYS A 35 -4.98 -1.50 1.73
C CYS A 35 -5.16 -2.98 1.35
N THR A 36 -4.42 -3.43 0.33
CA THR A 36 -4.52 -4.79 -0.22
C THR A 36 -3.75 -5.84 0.61
N GLN A 37 -3.17 -5.45 1.75
CA GLN A 37 -2.61 -6.41 2.71
C GLN A 37 -3.72 -7.19 3.43
N CYS A 38 -4.83 -6.50 3.72
CA CYS A 38 -6.03 -7.10 4.33
C CYS A 38 -7.11 -7.38 3.29
N HIS A 39 -7.33 -6.48 2.32
CA HIS A 39 -8.30 -6.65 1.25
C HIS A 39 -7.68 -7.41 0.07
N GLN A 40 -7.44 -8.70 0.27
CA GLN A 40 -6.70 -9.56 -0.66
C GLN A 40 -7.47 -9.92 -1.93
N ASP A 41 -8.78 -9.72 -1.94
CA ASP A 41 -9.68 -9.93 -3.09
C ASP A 41 -9.76 -8.70 -4.00
N LYS A 42 -9.04 -7.62 -3.69
CA LYS A 42 -9.15 -6.32 -4.35
C LYS A 42 -7.78 -5.80 -4.78
N ASP A 43 -7.79 -4.97 -5.82
CA ASP A 43 -6.58 -4.37 -6.37
C ASP A 43 -6.33 -2.94 -5.83
N ALA A 44 -5.17 -2.39 -6.19
CA ALA A 44 -4.80 -1.03 -5.78
C ALA A 44 -5.70 0.05 -6.41
N LYS A 45 -6.30 -0.23 -7.57
CA LYS A 45 -7.20 0.70 -8.25
C LYS A 45 -8.51 0.85 -7.48
N TRP A 46 -9.08 -0.27 -7.02
CA TRP A 46 -10.23 -0.27 -6.12
C TRP A 46 -9.94 0.56 -4.87
N ALA A 47 -8.77 0.36 -4.24
CA ALA A 47 -8.40 1.10 -3.05
C ALA A 47 -8.29 2.61 -3.32
N GLN A 48 -7.73 2.99 -4.47
CA GLN A 48 -7.67 4.40 -4.90
C GLN A 48 -9.06 4.99 -5.08
N GLU A 49 -9.96 4.29 -5.78
CA GLU A 49 -11.33 4.74 -6.01
C GLU A 49 -12.13 4.85 -4.72
N ALA A 50 -11.95 3.91 -3.79
CA ALA A 50 -12.59 3.94 -2.47
C ALA A 50 -12.14 5.17 -1.67
N MET A 51 -10.84 5.42 -1.64
CA MET A 51 -10.26 6.61 -0.98
C MET A 51 -10.72 7.92 -1.62
N SER A 52 -10.89 7.97 -2.95
CA SER A 52 -11.37 9.16 -3.66
C SER A 52 -12.86 9.44 -3.50
N LYS A 53 -13.65 8.46 -3.02
CA LYS A 53 -15.10 8.60 -2.78
C LYS A 53 -15.45 8.96 -1.33
N TRP A 54 -14.48 8.91 -0.42
CA TRP A 54 -14.61 9.34 0.96
C TRP A 54 -14.51 10.86 1.08
#